data_AF-A0A1Y2V584-F1
#
_entry.id   AF-A0A1Y2V584-F1
#
_cell.length_a   1.000
_cell.length_b   1.000
_cell.length_c   1.000
_cell.angle_alpha   90.00
_cell.angle_beta   90.00
_cell.angle_gamma   90.00
#
_symmetry.space_group_name_H-M   'P 1'
#
loop_
_entity.id
_entity.type
_entity.pdbx_description
1 polymer ?
#
loop_
_entity_poly.entity_id
_entity_poly.type
_entity_poly.pdbx_seq_one_letter_code
_entity_poly.pdbx_strand_id
1 'polypeptide(L)'
;MRAFTPFVLTALALGVKAKDQGTYAVLRFNNVGGQFSTQGQMDPIASPGAKSAHSHGIMGGSNFNLTVTGDQLLHSRCTNAKILNDKSNYWVPTLWFQSPVNGTFKKVPLFYMNAYYKFDATNDKIKAFPPGLKIVSGDAMKRTPPKTGAIQLDPTKGEIQPVQWTCPTKDSHIARYPAGSDGTKAGLPDPNNLGSGAGFPVVNCDGYASPLRQDIHMPSCYNPKPGPDNYKKNMAWPTPTSGGKADCPKGWIHVPHLFIEVYYDTLQFQNDWDVDGKTQPFVLSNGDRTGYSSHADFISGWDEKTLQTIIDGCNAGFTGMDKCPDIPGGLNMDTCQMKSAFPDPSGEWVKKLPGNNPLSGWGV
;
A
#
# COMPACT_ATOMS: atom_id res chain seq x y z
N MET A 1 -41.00 30.66 -48.47
CA MET A 1 -40.69 30.76 -47.02
C MET A 1 -40.17 29.41 -46.56
N ARG A 2 -38.88 29.28 -46.27
CA ARG A 2 -38.28 28.04 -45.73
C ARG A 2 -38.39 28.12 -44.20
N ALA A 3 -39.11 27.18 -43.60
CA ALA A 3 -39.28 27.10 -42.16
C ALA A 3 -37.96 26.68 -41.50
N PHE A 4 -37.46 27.51 -40.58
CA PHE A 4 -36.36 27.18 -39.69
C PHE A 4 -36.93 26.42 -38.49
N THR A 5 -36.56 25.15 -38.34
CA THR A 5 -36.82 24.36 -37.13
C THR A 5 -35.72 24.67 -36.12
N PRO A 6 -36.02 25.15 -34.90
CA PRO A 6 -35.01 25.41 -33.90
C PRO A 6 -34.53 24.09 -33.28
N PHE A 7 -33.24 23.81 -33.39
CA PHE A 7 -32.57 22.77 -32.60
C PHE A 7 -32.50 23.26 -31.15
N VAL A 8 -33.31 22.66 -30.27
CA VAL A 8 -33.17 22.82 -28.83
C VAL A 8 -31.96 22.01 -28.40
N LEU A 9 -30.84 22.70 -28.11
CA LEU A 9 -29.66 22.09 -27.51
C LEU A 9 -30.00 21.72 -26.06
N THR A 10 -30.37 20.46 -25.82
CA THR A 10 -30.56 19.95 -24.47
C THR A 10 -29.18 19.72 -23.86
N ALA A 11 -28.72 20.65 -23.02
CA ALA A 11 -27.56 20.44 -22.19
C ALA A 11 -27.88 19.30 -21.21
N LEU A 12 -27.33 18.10 -21.46
CA LEU A 12 -27.31 17.03 -20.47
C LEU A 12 -26.47 17.52 -19.29
N ALA A 13 -27.14 18.00 -18.25
CA ALA A 13 -26.55 18.06 -16.92
C ALA A 13 -26.17 16.63 -16.54
N LEU A 14 -24.89 16.28 -16.67
CA LEU A 14 -24.34 15.05 -16.12
C LEU A 14 -24.51 15.14 -14.61
N GLY A 15 -25.63 14.61 -14.11
CA GLY A 15 -25.90 14.51 -12.69
C GLY A 15 -24.73 13.84 -12.00
N VAL A 16 -24.34 14.39 -10.86
CA VAL A 16 -23.37 13.75 -9.95
C VAL A 16 -23.95 12.39 -9.61
N LYS A 17 -23.44 11.30 -10.21
CA LYS A 17 -23.83 9.96 -9.79
C LYS A 17 -23.10 9.68 -8.48
N ALA A 18 -23.80 9.91 -7.36
CA ALA A 18 -23.41 9.37 -6.07
C ALA A 18 -23.24 7.85 -6.18
N LYS A 19 -22.30 7.30 -5.42
CA LYS A 19 -22.04 5.86 -5.40
C LYS A 19 -22.69 5.27 -4.14
N ASP A 20 -23.83 4.63 -4.32
CA ASP A 20 -24.63 4.11 -3.19
C ASP A 20 -24.09 2.79 -2.62
N GLN A 21 -23.22 2.10 -3.36
CA GLN A 21 -22.54 0.88 -2.92
C GLN A 21 -21.06 0.91 -3.32
N GLY A 22 -20.20 0.52 -2.38
CA GLY A 22 -18.77 0.38 -2.63
C GLY A 22 -18.48 -0.75 -3.63
N THR A 23 -17.57 -0.49 -4.56
CA THR A 23 -17.04 -1.50 -5.49
C THR A 23 -15.53 -1.48 -5.43
N TYR A 24 -14.85 -2.55 -5.84
CA TYR A 24 -13.40 -2.53 -5.92
C TYR A 24 -12.86 -3.42 -7.04
N ALA A 25 -11.61 -3.20 -7.40
CA ALA A 25 -10.86 -4.07 -8.29
C ALA A 25 -9.41 -4.19 -7.82
N VAL A 26 -8.84 -5.38 -7.95
CA VAL A 26 -7.46 -5.67 -7.54
C VAL A 26 -6.51 -5.50 -8.71
N LEU A 27 -5.62 -4.52 -8.64
CA LEU A 27 -4.46 -4.45 -9.52
C LEU A 27 -3.41 -5.46 -9.05
N ARG A 28 -2.98 -6.32 -9.98
CA ARG A 28 -1.90 -7.29 -9.79
C ARG A 28 -0.67 -6.86 -10.58
N PHE A 29 0.47 -7.43 -10.23
CA PHE A 29 1.75 -7.19 -10.89
C PHE A 29 2.30 -8.48 -11.54
N ASN A 30 3.04 -8.35 -12.63
CA ASN A 30 3.77 -9.42 -13.31
C ASN A 30 5.19 -9.55 -12.73
N ASN A 31 5.36 -9.65 -11.42
CA ASN A 31 6.71 -9.69 -10.85
C ASN A 31 7.42 -11.03 -11.07
N VAL A 32 8.75 -10.98 -11.13
CA VAL A 32 9.57 -12.19 -10.98
C VAL A 32 9.33 -12.74 -9.58
N GLY A 33 9.07 -14.05 -9.45
CA GLY A 33 8.78 -14.67 -8.15
C GLY A 33 9.86 -14.35 -7.11
N GLY A 34 9.46 -13.99 -5.90
CA GLY A 34 10.38 -13.61 -4.83
C GLY A 34 10.81 -12.14 -4.83
N GLN A 35 10.47 -11.36 -5.87
CA GLN A 35 11.12 -10.06 -6.13
C GLN A 35 10.13 -8.92 -6.40
N PHE A 36 10.45 -7.75 -5.86
CA PHE A 36 9.94 -6.46 -6.34
C PHE A 36 10.51 -6.11 -7.73
N SER A 37 10.02 -5.05 -8.37
CA SER A 37 10.61 -4.52 -9.62
C SER A 37 12.00 -3.92 -9.39
N THR A 38 12.20 -3.25 -8.24
CA THR A 38 13.51 -2.85 -7.72
C THR A 38 13.45 -2.70 -6.22
N GLN A 39 14.62 -2.64 -5.57
CA GLN A 39 14.74 -2.50 -4.12
C GLN A 39 15.97 -1.68 -3.75
N GLY A 40 15.90 -0.97 -2.65
CA GLY A 40 17.05 -0.25 -2.08
C GLY A 40 16.66 1.03 -1.37
N GLN A 41 17.67 1.83 -1.01
CA GLN A 41 17.51 3.07 -0.27
C GLN A 41 17.10 4.24 -1.17
N MET A 42 15.92 4.15 -1.77
CA MET A 42 15.37 5.12 -2.72
C MET A 42 13.94 5.50 -2.33
N ASP A 43 13.71 6.79 -2.10
CA ASP A 43 12.39 7.33 -1.79
C ASP A 43 12.29 8.77 -2.33
N PRO A 44 11.70 8.97 -3.53
CA PRO A 44 11.56 10.30 -4.13
C PRO A 44 10.55 11.21 -3.45
N ILE A 45 9.78 10.72 -2.46
CA ILE A 45 8.84 11.54 -1.68
C ILE A 45 9.53 12.07 -0.42
N ALA A 46 10.08 11.18 0.40
CA ALA A 46 10.66 11.56 1.69
C ALA A 46 12.11 12.08 1.55
N SER A 47 12.86 11.61 0.55
CA SER A 47 14.27 11.96 0.33
C SER A 47 14.56 12.33 -1.14
N PRO A 48 13.87 13.34 -1.70
CA PRO A 48 14.00 13.69 -3.12
C PRO A 48 15.45 14.05 -3.48
N GLY A 49 15.99 13.38 -4.50
CA GLY A 49 17.34 13.57 -5.03
C GLY A 49 18.45 12.94 -4.19
N ALA A 50 18.10 12.26 -3.09
CA ALA A 50 19.06 11.73 -2.13
C ALA A 50 18.81 10.25 -1.80
N LYS A 51 19.78 9.65 -1.13
CA LYS A 51 19.66 8.31 -0.57
C LYS A 51 18.65 8.31 0.58
N SER A 52 17.70 7.40 0.56
CA SER A 52 16.71 7.24 1.65
C SER A 52 17.36 6.68 2.93
N ALA A 53 16.79 7.00 4.08
CA ALA A 53 17.27 6.52 5.38
C ALA A 53 17.21 4.99 5.52
N HIS A 54 16.22 4.35 4.90
CA HIS A 54 16.03 2.89 4.91
C HIS A 54 15.64 2.39 3.52
N SER A 55 15.53 1.07 3.37
CA SER A 55 15.28 0.45 2.07
C SER A 55 13.82 0.11 1.84
N HIS A 56 13.40 0.29 0.59
CA HIS A 56 12.07 -0.03 0.13
C HIS A 56 12.10 -1.11 -0.95
N GLY A 57 10.99 -1.84 -1.09
CA GLY A 57 10.68 -2.64 -2.27
C GLY A 57 9.65 -1.91 -3.14
N ILE A 58 9.97 -1.74 -4.43
CA ILE A 58 9.22 -0.89 -5.36
C ILE A 58 8.59 -1.74 -6.46
N MET A 59 7.31 -1.49 -6.74
CA MET A 59 6.59 -1.96 -7.93
C MET A 59 6.26 -0.78 -8.85
N GLY A 60 6.03 -1.05 -10.14
CA GLY A 60 5.45 -0.09 -11.07
C GLY A 60 6.28 0.24 -12.30
N GLY A 61 6.14 1.49 -12.75
CA GLY A 61 6.76 2.04 -13.97
C GLY A 61 8.28 2.27 -13.86
N SER A 62 8.97 2.10 -15.00
CA SER A 62 10.43 2.16 -15.12
C SER A 62 11.07 3.53 -14.91
N ASN A 63 10.29 4.62 -14.88
CA ASN A 63 10.81 5.98 -14.64
C ASN A 63 10.88 6.34 -13.15
N PHE A 64 10.71 5.36 -12.25
CA PHE A 64 11.08 5.52 -10.85
C PHE A 64 12.54 5.93 -10.74
N ASN A 65 12.81 7.00 -9.99
CA ASN A 65 14.14 7.54 -9.78
C ASN A 65 14.20 8.30 -8.44
N LEU A 66 15.37 8.80 -8.04
CA LEU A 66 15.55 9.59 -6.81
C LEU A 66 14.72 10.88 -6.81
N THR A 67 14.34 11.37 -7.99
CA THR A 67 13.41 12.48 -8.16
C THR A 67 12.38 12.10 -9.21
N VAL A 68 11.11 12.37 -8.88
CA VAL A 68 9.97 12.18 -9.79
C VAL A 68 9.12 13.45 -9.71
N THR A 69 8.88 14.08 -10.86
CA THR A 69 8.13 15.33 -10.98
C THR A 69 7.06 15.23 -12.06
N GLY A 70 5.91 15.86 -11.82
CA GLY A 70 4.84 15.96 -12.83
C GLY A 70 4.41 14.60 -13.37
N ASP A 71 4.35 14.48 -14.69
CA ASP A 71 3.90 13.31 -15.43
C ASP A 71 5.04 12.34 -15.82
N GLN A 72 6.25 12.51 -15.29
CA GLN A 72 7.44 11.70 -15.61
C GLN A 72 7.16 10.19 -15.68
N LEU A 73 6.32 9.67 -14.77
CA LEU A 73 6.00 8.25 -14.72
C LEU A 73 5.20 7.77 -15.94
N LEU A 74 4.34 8.60 -16.54
CA LEU A 74 3.59 8.26 -17.76
C LEU A 74 4.51 7.92 -18.93
N HIS A 75 5.74 8.44 -18.92
CA HIS A 75 6.76 8.17 -19.93
C HIS A 75 7.63 6.94 -19.62
N SER A 76 7.23 6.09 -18.68
CA SER A 76 7.94 4.86 -18.36
C SER A 76 7.97 3.91 -19.56
N ARG A 77 9.16 3.41 -19.90
CA ARG A 77 9.37 2.44 -20.99
C ARG A 77 8.69 1.10 -20.73
N CYS A 78 8.62 0.68 -19.46
CA CYS A 78 7.87 -0.50 -19.03
C CYS A 78 7.17 -0.25 -17.69
N THR A 79 6.28 -1.15 -17.31
CA THR A 79 5.68 -1.27 -15.97
C THR A 79 5.55 -2.74 -15.64
N ASN A 80 5.59 -3.12 -14.37
CA ASN A 80 5.21 -4.49 -13.98
C ASN A 80 3.73 -4.59 -13.54
N ALA A 81 2.96 -3.50 -13.57
CA ALA A 81 1.51 -3.55 -13.37
C ALA A 81 0.82 -4.30 -14.52
N LYS A 82 -0.24 -5.09 -14.23
CA LYS A 82 -0.98 -5.83 -15.28
C LYS A 82 -1.80 -4.93 -16.21
N ILE A 83 -2.12 -3.72 -15.81
CA ILE A 83 -2.79 -2.74 -16.66
C ILE A 83 -1.73 -1.91 -17.37
N LEU A 84 -1.69 -1.95 -18.71
CA LEU A 84 -0.60 -1.35 -19.48
C LEU A 84 -0.40 0.14 -19.18
N ASN A 85 -1.51 0.85 -19.01
CA ASN A 85 -1.56 2.28 -18.78
C ASN A 85 -1.40 2.69 -17.32
N ASP A 86 -1.11 1.74 -16.42
CA ASP A 86 -0.63 2.06 -15.08
C ASP A 86 0.90 2.07 -15.04
N LYS A 87 1.47 3.27 -15.04
CA LYS A 87 2.91 3.51 -14.84
C LYS A 87 3.23 4.03 -13.44
N SER A 88 2.27 3.99 -12.51
CA SER A 88 2.46 4.44 -11.13
C SER A 88 3.56 3.66 -10.42
N ASN A 89 4.09 4.21 -9.34
CA ASN A 89 5.00 3.50 -8.45
C ASN A 89 4.35 3.30 -7.07
N TYR A 90 4.56 2.11 -6.51
CA TYR A 90 4.05 1.68 -5.22
C TYR A 90 5.20 1.08 -4.43
N TRP A 91 5.44 1.50 -3.20
CA TRP A 91 6.53 0.92 -2.43
C TRP A 91 6.27 0.87 -0.93
N VAL A 92 6.94 -0.08 -0.28
CA VAL A 92 6.88 -0.35 1.15
C VAL A 92 8.29 -0.63 1.69
N PRO A 93 8.56 -0.45 2.99
CA PRO A 93 9.83 -0.85 3.58
C PRO A 93 10.08 -2.34 3.39
N THR A 94 11.31 -2.73 3.05
CA THR A 94 11.66 -4.16 2.96
C THR A 94 11.64 -4.82 4.35
N LEU A 95 11.20 -6.08 4.41
CA LEU A 95 11.22 -6.89 5.62
C LEU A 95 12.50 -7.75 5.70
N TRP A 96 13.03 -7.91 6.91
CA TRP A 96 14.22 -8.71 7.19
C TRP A 96 13.95 -9.68 8.35
N PHE A 97 14.55 -10.87 8.29
CA PHE A 97 14.63 -11.82 9.39
C PHE A 97 15.95 -11.58 10.13
N GLN A 98 15.89 -11.40 11.44
CA GLN A 98 17.03 -11.31 12.34
C GLN A 98 17.26 -12.69 12.98
N SER A 99 18.44 -13.27 12.76
CA SER A 99 18.80 -14.56 13.33
C SER A 99 18.85 -14.49 14.86
N PRO A 100 18.09 -15.34 15.57
CA PRO A 100 18.19 -15.43 17.03
C PRO A 100 19.53 -16.01 17.50
N VAL A 101 20.29 -16.67 16.61
CA VAL A 101 21.56 -17.33 16.95
C VAL A 101 22.73 -16.35 16.99
N ASN A 102 22.80 -15.42 16.04
CA ASN A 102 23.96 -14.55 15.87
C ASN A 102 23.64 -13.08 15.54
N GLY A 103 22.35 -12.72 15.48
CA GLY A 103 21.89 -11.34 15.22
C GLY A 103 22.13 -10.84 13.79
N THR A 104 22.58 -11.68 12.86
CA THR A 104 22.68 -11.30 11.44
C THR A 104 21.31 -11.28 10.77
N PHE A 105 21.20 -10.59 9.64
CA PHE A 105 19.93 -10.37 8.95
C PHE A 105 19.91 -11.06 7.59
N LYS A 106 18.78 -11.68 7.26
CA LYS A 106 18.48 -12.18 5.91
C LYS A 106 17.23 -11.48 5.41
N LYS A 107 17.25 -11.00 4.17
CA LYS A 107 16.10 -10.34 3.59
C LYS A 107 14.94 -11.34 3.45
N VAL A 108 13.73 -10.93 3.83
CA VAL A 108 12.53 -11.72 3.58
C VAL A 108 12.06 -11.44 2.15
N PRO A 109 12.04 -12.44 1.25
CA PRO A 109 11.55 -12.30 -0.12
C PRO A 109 10.08 -11.89 -0.17
N LEU A 110 9.71 -11.22 -1.27
CA LEU A 110 8.32 -10.94 -1.59
C LEU A 110 7.62 -12.23 -2.03
N PHE A 111 6.48 -12.55 -1.44
CA PHE A 111 5.62 -13.60 -1.98
C PHE A 111 4.78 -13.04 -3.14
N TYR A 112 3.98 -11.99 -2.89
CA TYR A 112 3.38 -11.13 -3.91
C TYR A 112 2.91 -9.80 -3.29
N MET A 113 2.60 -8.83 -4.15
CA MET A 113 1.98 -7.56 -3.77
C MET A 113 0.77 -7.31 -4.66
N ASN A 114 -0.29 -6.74 -4.10
CA ASN A 114 -1.47 -6.29 -4.81
C ASN A 114 -1.83 -4.86 -4.38
N ALA A 115 -2.48 -4.12 -5.28
CA ALA A 115 -3.03 -2.82 -5.01
C ALA A 115 -4.54 -2.84 -5.26
N TYR A 116 -5.33 -2.61 -4.22
CA TYR A 116 -6.78 -2.59 -4.29
C TYR A 116 -7.23 -1.17 -4.54
N TYR A 117 -7.98 -0.98 -5.63
CA TYR A 117 -8.65 0.27 -5.94
C TYR A 117 -10.07 0.17 -5.45
N LYS A 118 -10.35 0.75 -4.29
CA LYS A 118 -11.68 0.79 -3.69
C LYS A 118 -12.37 2.08 -4.11
N PHE A 119 -13.59 1.93 -4.58
CA PHE A 119 -14.48 3.01 -4.97
C PHE A 119 -15.62 3.02 -3.94
N ASP A 120 -15.29 3.52 -2.75
CA ASP A 120 -16.16 3.49 -1.58
C ASP A 120 -17.47 4.25 -1.81
N ALA A 121 -18.50 3.92 -1.03
CA ALA A 121 -19.77 4.62 -1.11
C ALA A 121 -19.59 6.08 -0.66
N THR A 122 -20.04 7.03 -1.49
CA THR A 122 -19.82 8.47 -1.29
C THR A 122 -20.88 9.29 -2.02
N ASN A 123 -21.13 10.51 -1.53
CA ASN A 123 -21.92 11.52 -2.22
C ASN A 123 -21.09 12.33 -3.22
N ASP A 124 -19.77 12.18 -3.21
CA ASP A 124 -18.86 12.81 -4.16
C ASP A 124 -18.79 12.04 -5.48
N LYS A 125 -18.22 12.68 -6.51
CA LYS A 125 -17.74 11.96 -7.70
C LYS A 125 -16.28 11.55 -7.48
N ILE A 126 -16.02 10.25 -7.53
CA ILE A 126 -14.66 9.70 -7.55
C ILE A 126 -14.01 10.00 -8.90
N LYS A 127 -12.82 10.59 -8.89
CA LYS A 127 -12.04 10.92 -10.07
C LYS A 127 -10.72 10.17 -10.09
N ALA A 128 -10.18 9.95 -11.28
CA ALA A 128 -8.82 9.42 -11.46
C ALA A 128 -7.79 10.26 -10.67
N PHE A 129 -6.72 9.60 -10.22
CA PHE A 129 -5.57 10.28 -9.64
C PHE A 129 -4.95 11.21 -10.70
N PRO A 130 -4.66 12.48 -10.38
CA PRO A 130 -3.87 13.30 -11.29
C PRO A 130 -2.45 12.74 -11.41
N PRO A 131 -1.78 12.91 -12.56
CA PRO A 131 -0.39 12.50 -12.72
C PRO A 131 0.52 13.14 -11.67
N GLY A 132 1.45 12.34 -11.14
CA GLY A 132 2.41 12.79 -10.13
C GLY A 132 1.85 12.94 -8.72
N LEU A 133 0.57 12.62 -8.46
CA LEU A 133 0.03 12.65 -7.10
C LEU A 133 0.87 11.78 -6.15
N LYS A 134 1.44 12.40 -5.12
CA LYS A 134 2.25 11.76 -4.09
C LYS A 134 1.39 11.51 -2.85
N ILE A 135 1.37 10.26 -2.39
CA ILE A 135 0.66 9.84 -1.18
C ILE A 135 1.62 9.03 -0.32
N VAL A 136 1.61 9.30 0.99
CA VAL A 136 2.28 8.49 2.01
C VAL A 136 1.24 8.13 3.06
N SER A 137 1.22 6.88 3.51
CA SER A 137 0.34 6.43 4.58
C SER A 137 1.07 5.51 5.55
N GLY A 138 0.76 5.66 6.84
CA GLY A 138 1.59 5.15 7.93
C GLY A 138 2.65 6.15 8.37
N ASP A 139 3.49 5.75 9.31
CA ASP A 139 4.52 6.63 9.88
C ASP A 139 5.81 5.84 10.12
N ALA A 140 6.83 6.10 9.29
CA ALA A 140 8.16 5.49 9.38
C ALA A 140 8.86 5.69 10.73
N MET A 141 8.43 6.67 11.53
CA MET A 141 8.99 7.01 12.83
C MET A 141 8.17 6.46 14.00
N LYS A 142 6.98 5.88 13.75
CA LYS A 142 6.14 5.31 14.82
C LYS A 142 6.90 4.18 15.52
N ARG A 143 7.03 4.26 16.84
CA ARG A 143 7.62 3.22 17.71
C ARG A 143 6.75 2.89 18.91
N THR A 144 5.63 3.58 19.04
CA THR A 144 4.66 3.38 20.10
C THR A 144 3.43 2.64 19.57
N PRO A 145 2.76 1.85 20.41
CA PRO A 145 1.55 1.17 19.99
C PRO A 145 0.44 2.16 19.61
N PRO A 146 -0.38 1.84 18.59
CA PRO A 146 -1.63 2.55 18.35
C PRO A 146 -2.66 2.24 19.45
N LYS A 147 -3.76 2.99 19.46
CA LYS A 147 -4.86 2.77 20.43
C LYS A 147 -5.59 1.44 20.26
N THR A 148 -5.52 0.84 19.07
CA THR A 148 -6.20 -0.41 18.72
C THR A 148 -5.38 -1.19 17.71
N GLY A 149 -5.46 -2.53 17.75
CA GLY A 149 -4.90 -3.41 16.72
C GLY A 149 -5.72 -3.45 15.42
N ALA A 150 -6.92 -2.88 15.42
CA ALA A 150 -7.79 -2.79 14.25
C ALA A 150 -7.41 -1.62 13.34
N ILE A 151 -7.73 -1.76 12.04
CA ILE A 151 -7.76 -0.63 11.12
C ILE A 151 -8.79 0.41 11.60
N GLN A 152 -8.38 1.67 11.64
CA GLN A 152 -9.20 2.80 12.02
C GLN A 152 -8.93 3.95 11.05
N LEU A 153 -9.86 4.19 10.10
CA LEU A 153 -9.69 5.15 9.01
C LEU A 153 -10.61 6.37 9.14
N ASP A 154 -11.45 6.40 10.18
CA ASP A 154 -12.44 7.45 10.41
C ASP A 154 -11.82 8.53 11.30
N PRO A 155 -11.49 9.72 10.75
CA PRO A 155 -10.78 10.77 11.47
C PRO A 155 -11.59 11.34 12.64
N THR A 156 -12.90 11.07 12.74
CA THR A 156 -13.75 11.54 13.84
C THR A 156 -13.60 10.70 15.11
N LYS A 157 -12.99 9.52 15.03
CA LYS A 157 -12.79 8.61 16.17
C LYS A 157 -11.37 8.64 16.75
N GLY A 158 -10.54 9.59 16.31
CA GLY A 158 -9.22 9.84 16.88
C GLY A 158 -8.07 9.61 15.91
N GLU A 159 -6.96 9.08 16.42
CA GLU A 159 -5.76 8.82 15.63
C GLU A 159 -6.05 7.73 14.60
N ILE A 160 -5.72 8.03 13.34
CA ILE A 160 -5.84 7.09 12.24
C ILE A 160 -4.82 5.96 12.42
N GLN A 161 -5.29 4.73 12.31
CA GLN A 161 -4.47 3.53 12.21
C GLN A 161 -4.70 2.90 10.83
N PRO A 162 -3.90 3.26 9.82
CA PRO A 162 -4.11 2.81 8.45
C PRO A 162 -3.38 1.50 8.12
N VAL A 163 -2.64 0.97 9.10
CA VAL A 163 -1.75 -0.17 8.94
C VAL A 163 -2.16 -1.31 9.84
N GLN A 164 -2.12 -2.52 9.31
CA GLN A 164 -2.38 -3.75 10.05
C GLN A 164 -1.47 -4.87 9.53
N TRP A 165 -1.15 -5.82 10.41
CA TRP A 165 -0.47 -7.05 10.06
C TRP A 165 -1.44 -8.22 10.22
N THR A 166 -1.54 -9.04 9.18
CA THR A 166 -2.35 -10.26 9.18
C THR A 166 -1.42 -11.46 9.09
N CYS A 167 -1.66 -12.45 9.95
CA CYS A 167 -0.87 -13.66 10.02
C CYS A 167 -1.77 -14.87 9.80
N PRO A 168 -2.00 -15.28 8.56
CA PRO A 168 -2.80 -16.48 8.29
C PRO A 168 -2.08 -17.71 8.84
N THR A 169 -2.84 -18.61 9.46
CA THR A 169 -2.32 -19.84 10.08
C THR A 169 -3.21 -21.02 9.73
N LYS A 170 -2.67 -22.24 9.77
CA LYS A 170 -3.45 -23.46 9.59
C LYS A 170 -4.43 -23.70 10.73
N ASP A 171 -4.02 -23.38 11.95
CA ASP A 171 -4.90 -23.37 13.12
C ASP A 171 -5.57 -22.01 13.23
N SER A 172 -6.88 -21.94 12.95
CA SER A 172 -7.65 -20.69 13.05
C SER A 172 -7.76 -20.16 14.49
N HIS A 173 -7.57 -21.01 15.51
CA HIS A 173 -7.72 -20.67 16.92
C HIS A 173 -6.43 -20.27 17.62
N ILE A 174 -5.27 -20.42 16.96
CA ILE A 174 -3.99 -20.02 17.55
C ILE A 174 -3.97 -18.53 17.87
N ALA A 175 -3.52 -18.19 19.08
CA ALA A 175 -3.31 -16.82 19.48
C ALA A 175 -2.06 -16.27 18.77
N ARG A 176 -2.26 -15.42 17.76
CA ARG A 176 -1.18 -14.76 17.01
C ARG A 176 -0.50 -13.64 17.78
N TYR A 177 -1.22 -13.08 18.74
CA TYR A 177 -0.80 -12.02 19.63
C TYR A 177 -1.07 -12.45 21.08
N PRO A 178 -0.24 -12.08 22.05
CA PRO A 178 -0.48 -12.41 23.45
C PRO A 178 -1.82 -11.84 23.94
N ALA A 179 -2.58 -12.64 24.68
CA ALA A 179 -3.85 -12.22 25.26
C ALA A 179 -3.63 -11.02 26.20
N GLY A 180 -4.45 -9.97 26.04
CA GLY A 180 -4.33 -8.75 26.84
C GLY A 180 -3.10 -7.89 26.55
N SER A 181 -2.41 -8.12 25.42
CA SER A 181 -1.30 -7.27 24.99
C SER A 181 -1.73 -5.81 24.86
N ASP A 182 -0.96 -4.90 25.47
CA ASP A 182 -1.12 -3.45 25.35
C ASP A 182 -0.23 -2.84 24.24
N GLY A 183 0.51 -3.69 23.52
CA GLY A 183 1.38 -3.26 22.43
C GLY A 183 2.82 -2.91 22.83
N THR A 184 3.12 -2.83 24.12
CA THR A 184 4.42 -2.33 24.61
C THR A 184 5.53 -3.40 24.55
N LYS A 185 5.15 -4.68 24.58
CA LYS A 185 6.07 -5.84 24.60
C LYS A 185 5.82 -6.87 23.49
N ALA A 186 4.68 -6.77 22.83
CA ALA A 186 4.25 -7.60 21.69
C ALA A 186 3.19 -6.83 20.92
N GLY A 187 2.76 -7.31 19.74
CA GLY A 187 1.72 -6.65 18.94
C GLY A 187 0.37 -6.61 19.65
N LEU A 188 -0.51 -5.69 19.24
CA LEU A 188 -1.89 -5.62 19.72
C LEU A 188 -2.80 -6.45 18.81
N PRO A 189 -3.63 -7.35 19.36
CA PRO A 189 -4.64 -8.02 18.56
C PRO A 189 -5.71 -7.03 18.06
N ASP A 190 -6.22 -7.26 16.85
CA ASP A 190 -7.48 -6.67 16.43
C ASP A 190 -8.63 -7.31 17.23
N PRO A 191 -9.44 -6.52 17.96
CA PRO A 191 -10.56 -7.04 18.76
C PRO A 191 -11.64 -7.77 17.94
N ASN A 192 -11.71 -7.51 16.63
CA ASN A 192 -12.72 -8.08 15.73
C ASN A 192 -12.14 -9.14 14.78
N ASN A 193 -10.81 -9.31 14.74
CA ASN A 193 -10.16 -10.25 13.84
C ASN A 193 -8.92 -10.86 14.50
N LEU A 194 -9.07 -12.05 15.07
CA LEU A 194 -7.97 -12.78 15.73
C LEU A 194 -6.80 -13.12 14.79
N GLY A 195 -6.99 -13.00 13.47
CA GLY A 195 -5.98 -13.16 12.43
C GLY A 195 -5.04 -11.97 12.26
N SER A 196 -5.39 -10.83 12.82
CA SER A 196 -4.77 -9.54 12.49
C SER A 196 -4.52 -8.69 13.73
N GLY A 197 -3.67 -7.68 13.58
CA GLY A 197 -3.31 -6.80 14.69
C GLY A 197 -2.37 -5.69 14.27
N ALA A 198 -2.07 -4.81 15.21
CA ALA A 198 -1.00 -3.83 15.04
C ALA A 198 0.32 -4.40 15.57
N GLY A 199 1.38 -4.20 14.79
CA GLY A 199 2.69 -4.78 15.06
C GLY A 199 2.78 -6.27 14.68
N PHE A 200 3.98 -6.83 14.77
CA PHE A 200 4.22 -8.21 14.33
C PHE A 200 3.59 -9.27 15.25
N PRO A 201 3.10 -10.38 14.68
CA PRO A 201 2.62 -11.54 15.43
C PRO A 201 3.79 -12.32 16.06
N VAL A 202 3.48 -13.17 17.04
CA VAL A 202 4.44 -14.02 17.78
C VAL A 202 4.32 -15.51 17.42
N VAL A 203 3.81 -15.80 16.22
CA VAL A 203 3.65 -17.16 15.69
C VAL A 203 4.09 -17.23 14.23
N ASN A 204 4.32 -18.45 13.74
CA ASN A 204 4.52 -18.69 12.32
C ASN A 204 3.21 -18.43 11.55
N CYS A 205 3.27 -17.57 10.54
CA CYS A 205 2.16 -17.34 9.61
C CYS A 205 2.16 -18.45 8.55
N ASP A 206 1.67 -19.63 8.93
CA ASP A 206 1.78 -20.87 8.16
C ASP A 206 0.56 -21.20 7.27
N GLY A 207 -0.32 -20.22 7.08
CA GLY A 207 -1.50 -20.34 6.22
C GLY A 207 -1.14 -20.65 4.76
N TYR A 208 -2.01 -21.42 4.10
CA TYR A 208 -1.79 -21.84 2.71
C TYR A 208 -1.67 -20.63 1.77
N ALA A 209 -0.53 -20.54 1.07
CA ALA A 209 -0.20 -19.49 0.10
C ALA A 209 -0.42 -18.05 0.60
N SER A 210 -0.44 -17.87 1.92
CA SER A 210 -0.80 -16.61 2.59
C SER A 210 0.10 -16.42 3.81
N PRO A 211 1.41 -16.18 3.60
CA PRO A 211 2.34 -15.94 4.71
C PRO A 211 2.08 -14.57 5.36
N LEU A 212 3.02 -14.05 6.16
CA LEU A 212 2.83 -12.75 6.84
C LEU A 212 2.44 -11.65 5.84
N ARG A 213 1.34 -10.96 6.15
CA ARG A 213 0.75 -9.94 5.30
C ARG A 213 0.76 -8.57 5.96
N GLN A 214 1.15 -7.58 5.18
CA GLN A 214 1.14 -6.17 5.52
C GLN A 214 0.01 -5.48 4.78
N ASP A 215 -0.86 -4.81 5.54
CA ASP A 215 -2.02 -4.11 5.04
C ASP A 215 -1.83 -2.61 5.25
N ILE A 216 -1.83 -1.81 4.18
CA ILE A 216 -1.71 -0.34 4.27
C ILE A 216 -2.81 0.33 3.45
N HIS A 217 -3.69 1.04 4.13
CA HIS A 217 -4.71 1.88 3.51
C HIS A 217 -4.17 3.29 3.27
N MET A 218 -4.65 3.95 2.22
CA MET A 218 -4.28 5.34 1.90
C MET A 218 -5.49 6.28 1.94
N PRO A 219 -5.29 7.55 2.32
CA PRO A 219 -6.33 8.57 2.26
C PRO A 219 -6.84 8.77 0.83
N SER A 220 -8.13 9.10 0.70
CA SER A 220 -8.82 9.18 -0.60
C SER A 220 -9.41 10.56 -0.93
N CYS A 221 -9.07 11.60 -0.16
CA CYS A 221 -9.44 12.98 -0.48
C CYS A 221 -8.21 13.79 -0.86
N TYR A 222 -8.16 14.28 -2.10
CA TYR A 222 -7.07 15.08 -2.65
C TYR A 222 -7.41 16.58 -2.66
N ASN A 223 -6.53 17.40 -2.09
CA ASN A 223 -6.57 18.85 -2.15
C ASN A 223 -5.72 19.34 -3.34
N PRO A 224 -6.34 19.92 -4.38
CA PRO A 224 -5.59 20.42 -5.53
C PRO A 224 -4.79 21.70 -5.24
N LYS A 225 -5.11 22.45 -4.18
CA LYS A 225 -4.47 23.76 -3.89
C LYS A 225 -2.95 23.69 -3.67
N PRO A 226 -2.41 22.81 -2.81
CA PRO A 226 -0.97 22.68 -2.62
C PRO A 226 -0.26 21.89 -3.73
N GLY A 227 -1.00 21.40 -4.74
CA GLY A 227 -0.47 20.58 -5.83
C GLY A 227 -0.29 19.10 -5.48
N PRO A 228 -0.02 18.25 -6.50
CA PRO A 228 0.10 16.81 -6.35
C PRO A 228 1.36 16.37 -5.57
N ASP A 229 2.40 17.19 -5.53
CA ASP A 229 3.68 16.85 -4.91
C ASP A 229 3.71 17.00 -3.37
N ASN A 230 2.82 17.83 -2.81
CA ASN A 230 2.87 18.19 -1.40
C ASN A 230 2.17 17.14 -0.52
N TYR A 231 2.76 15.94 -0.45
CA TYR A 231 2.19 14.74 0.20
C TYR A 231 1.75 14.96 1.66
N LYS A 232 2.32 15.95 2.36
CA LYS A 232 1.98 16.29 3.76
C LYS A 232 0.69 17.08 3.91
N LYS A 233 0.19 17.69 2.83
CA LYS A 233 -0.94 18.65 2.85
C LYS A 233 -1.96 18.41 1.75
N ASN A 234 -1.67 17.52 0.80
CA ASN A 234 -2.51 17.25 -0.36
C ASN A 234 -3.53 16.13 -0.11
N MET A 235 -3.38 15.29 0.92
CA MET A 235 -4.28 14.17 1.19
C MET A 235 -4.96 14.25 2.56
N ALA A 236 -6.19 13.75 2.63
CA ALA A 236 -6.96 13.58 3.86
C ALA A 236 -7.85 12.33 3.79
N TRP A 237 -8.18 11.78 4.97
CA TRP A 237 -9.17 10.72 5.09
C TRP A 237 -10.58 11.29 4.91
N PRO A 238 -11.48 10.61 4.17
CA PRO A 238 -12.86 11.02 4.06
C PRO A 238 -13.57 10.88 5.42
N THR A 239 -14.58 11.72 5.66
CA THR A 239 -15.35 11.72 6.91
C THR A 239 -16.66 10.96 6.70
N PRO A 240 -17.04 10.02 7.57
CA PRO A 240 -18.31 9.31 7.44
C PRO A 240 -19.52 10.25 7.45
N THR A 241 -20.51 9.94 6.62
CA THR A 241 -21.80 10.62 6.54
C THR A 241 -22.95 9.61 6.65
N SER A 242 -24.20 10.08 6.58
CA SER A 242 -25.38 9.22 6.67
C SER A 242 -25.39 8.15 5.57
N GLY A 243 -25.93 6.97 5.88
CA GLY A 243 -26.09 5.89 4.89
C GLY A 243 -24.83 5.07 4.62
N GLY A 244 -23.85 5.07 5.54
CA GLY A 244 -22.62 4.29 5.40
C GLY A 244 -21.64 4.83 4.36
N LYS A 245 -21.82 6.10 3.98
CA LYS A 245 -20.96 6.82 3.03
C LYS A 245 -19.84 7.55 3.76
N ALA A 246 -18.81 7.96 3.02
CA ALA A 246 -17.81 8.90 3.50
C ALA A 246 -17.49 9.93 2.42
N ASP A 247 -17.38 11.20 2.82
CA ASP A 247 -17.26 12.32 1.89
C ASP A 247 -16.00 13.14 2.18
N CYS A 248 -15.49 13.79 1.14
CA CYS A 248 -14.34 14.65 1.21
C CYS A 248 -14.69 16.06 1.71
N PRO A 249 -13.71 16.77 2.31
CA PRO A 249 -13.91 18.18 2.64
C PRO A 249 -14.28 19.00 1.40
N LYS A 250 -15.11 20.03 1.58
CA LYS A 250 -15.59 20.86 0.46
C LYS A 250 -14.42 21.41 -0.37
N GLY A 251 -14.50 21.22 -1.68
CA GLY A 251 -13.49 21.68 -2.65
C GLY A 251 -12.30 20.73 -2.83
N TRP A 252 -12.30 19.59 -2.13
CA TRP A 252 -11.36 18.49 -2.36
C TRP A 252 -11.95 17.52 -3.37
N ILE A 253 -11.08 16.74 -4.00
CA ILE A 253 -11.42 15.76 -5.02
C ILE A 253 -11.37 14.38 -4.37
N HIS A 254 -12.49 13.65 -4.43
CA HIS A 254 -12.52 12.25 -4.03
C HIS A 254 -11.78 11.43 -5.10
N VAL A 255 -10.74 10.70 -4.70
CA VAL A 255 -9.94 9.80 -5.55
C VAL A 255 -10.07 8.36 -5.05
N PRO A 256 -9.66 7.32 -5.78
CA PRO A 256 -9.78 5.95 -5.30
C PRO A 256 -9.11 5.77 -3.92
N HIS A 257 -9.76 5.01 -3.04
CA HIS A 257 -9.14 4.54 -1.81
C HIS A 257 -8.20 3.39 -2.18
N LEU A 258 -6.91 3.68 -2.16
CA LEU A 258 -5.87 2.71 -2.42
C LEU A 258 -5.57 1.90 -1.16
N PHE A 259 -5.59 0.57 -1.28
CA PHE A 259 -5.18 -0.35 -0.24
C PHE A 259 -4.06 -1.24 -0.79
N ILE A 260 -2.86 -1.14 -0.22
CA ILE A 260 -1.70 -1.94 -0.59
C ILE A 260 -1.62 -3.15 0.33
N GLU A 261 -1.57 -4.32 -0.29
CA GLU A 261 -1.46 -5.62 0.38
C GLU A 261 -0.15 -6.28 -0.05
N VAL A 262 0.72 -6.59 0.91
CA VAL A 262 2.04 -7.19 0.65
C VAL A 262 2.19 -8.47 1.45
N TYR A 263 2.47 -9.58 0.77
CA TYR A 263 2.79 -10.85 1.40
C TYR A 263 4.29 -11.09 1.34
N TYR A 264 4.87 -11.41 2.49
CA TYR A 264 6.29 -11.74 2.63
C TYR A 264 6.45 -13.25 2.80
N ASP A 265 7.40 -13.87 2.12
CA ASP A 265 7.63 -15.33 2.22
C ASP A 265 8.33 -15.71 3.53
N THR A 266 7.60 -15.55 4.65
CA THR A 266 8.09 -15.84 6.00
C THR A 266 8.17 -17.34 6.30
N LEU A 267 7.49 -18.17 5.49
CA LEU A 267 7.43 -19.63 5.66
C LEU A 267 8.80 -20.29 5.59
N GLN A 268 9.73 -19.75 4.81
CA GLN A 268 11.08 -20.29 4.71
C GLN A 268 11.87 -20.20 6.03
N PHE A 269 11.44 -19.34 6.96
CA PHE A 269 12.10 -19.12 8.25
C PHE A 269 11.40 -19.85 9.41
N GLN A 270 10.33 -20.61 9.15
CA GLN A 270 9.47 -21.17 10.21
C GLN A 270 10.19 -22.10 11.21
N ASN A 271 11.35 -22.64 10.81
CA ASN A 271 12.18 -23.55 11.62
C ASN A 271 13.47 -22.89 12.13
N ASP A 272 13.66 -21.60 11.87
CA ASP A 272 14.90 -20.86 12.20
C ASP A 272 14.77 -20.01 13.48
N TRP A 273 13.65 -20.12 14.20
CA TRP A 273 13.38 -19.44 15.45
C TRP A 273 12.40 -20.23 16.32
N ASP A 274 12.48 -20.01 17.64
CA ASP A 274 11.60 -20.67 18.61
C ASP A 274 10.31 -19.87 18.80
N VAL A 275 9.17 -20.49 18.47
CA VAL A 275 7.85 -19.90 18.68
C VAL A 275 7.47 -20.01 20.17
N ASP A 276 7.90 -19.04 20.97
CA ASP A 276 7.66 -18.98 22.41
C ASP A 276 6.38 -18.23 22.82
N GLY A 277 5.67 -17.68 21.82
CA GLY A 277 4.46 -16.87 22.00
C GLY A 277 4.72 -15.49 22.61
N LYS A 278 5.97 -15.00 22.62
CA LYS A 278 6.38 -13.72 23.21
C LYS A 278 7.24 -12.88 22.29
N THR A 279 8.13 -13.51 21.52
CA THR A 279 9.08 -12.85 20.63
C THR A 279 8.83 -13.22 19.17
N GLN A 280 9.47 -12.48 18.26
CA GLN A 280 9.37 -12.71 16.81
C GLN A 280 10.63 -12.18 16.10
N PRO A 281 11.05 -12.78 14.97
CA PRO A 281 12.37 -12.53 14.37
C PRO A 281 12.39 -11.44 13.29
N PHE A 282 11.27 -10.84 12.93
CA PHE A 282 11.17 -9.91 11.81
C PHE A 282 11.43 -8.45 12.19
N VAL A 283 12.05 -7.72 11.27
CA VAL A 283 12.40 -6.32 11.44
C VAL A 283 12.20 -5.57 10.12
N LEU A 284 11.59 -4.39 10.18
CA LEU A 284 11.51 -3.49 9.03
C LEU A 284 12.89 -2.86 8.77
N SER A 285 13.18 -2.49 7.52
CA SER A 285 14.50 -1.97 7.13
C SER A 285 14.96 -0.70 7.84
N ASN A 286 14.04 0.03 8.48
CA ASN A 286 14.33 1.18 9.37
C ASN A 286 14.69 0.76 10.81
N GLY A 287 14.89 -0.55 11.06
CA GLY A 287 15.28 -1.10 12.36
C GLY A 287 14.12 -1.29 13.35
N ASP A 288 12.88 -1.20 12.91
CA ASP A 288 11.71 -1.42 13.76
C ASP A 288 11.35 -2.90 13.88
N ARG A 289 11.52 -3.46 15.08
CA ARG A 289 11.12 -4.84 15.41
C ARG A 289 9.67 -4.95 15.88
N THR A 290 8.98 -3.82 16.10
CA THR A 290 7.57 -3.85 16.48
C THR A 290 6.64 -4.02 15.29
N GLY A 291 7.03 -3.50 14.11
CA GLY A 291 6.17 -3.41 12.93
C GLY A 291 5.24 -2.19 12.91
N TYR A 292 5.25 -1.34 13.95
CA TYR A 292 4.41 -0.13 14.03
C TYR A 292 4.79 0.95 13.03
N SER A 293 6.04 0.97 12.59
CA SER A 293 6.55 1.96 11.63
C SER A 293 6.28 1.63 10.16
N SER A 294 5.53 0.56 9.93
CA SER A 294 5.09 0.19 8.59
C SER A 294 4.36 1.36 7.94
N HIS A 295 4.62 1.54 6.65
CA HIS A 295 4.03 2.56 5.81
C HIS A 295 4.07 2.09 4.36
N ALA A 296 3.40 2.84 3.51
CA ALA A 296 3.51 2.71 2.08
C ALA A 296 3.46 4.07 1.42
N ASP A 297 4.03 4.12 0.22
CA ASP A 297 4.18 5.30 -0.57
C ASP A 297 3.69 5.04 -2.00
N PHE A 298 3.16 6.09 -2.62
CA PHE A 298 2.59 6.02 -3.95
C PHE A 298 2.86 7.29 -4.74
N ILE A 299 3.22 7.13 -6.01
CA ILE A 299 3.19 8.21 -7.00
C ILE A 299 2.34 7.77 -8.17
N SER A 300 1.31 8.56 -8.48
CA SER A 300 0.45 8.32 -9.63
C SER A 300 1.21 8.48 -10.93
N GLY A 301 1.17 7.42 -11.74
CA GLY A 301 1.54 7.38 -13.15
C GLY A 301 0.42 6.74 -13.96
N TRP A 302 -0.84 6.96 -13.55
CA TRP A 302 -2.01 6.47 -14.26
C TRP A 302 -2.34 7.36 -15.46
N ASP A 303 -2.63 6.75 -16.60
CA ASP A 303 -3.43 7.41 -17.62
C ASP A 303 -4.82 7.71 -17.06
N GLU A 304 -5.15 9.00 -16.94
CA GLU A 304 -6.38 9.45 -16.28
C GLU A 304 -7.64 8.89 -16.94
N LYS A 305 -7.64 8.79 -18.28
CA LYS A 305 -8.77 8.24 -19.02
C LYS A 305 -9.00 6.77 -18.67
N THR A 306 -7.93 5.97 -18.68
CA THR A 306 -7.99 4.55 -18.34
C THR A 306 -8.47 4.35 -16.91
N LEU A 307 -7.89 5.07 -15.95
CA LEU A 307 -8.30 4.95 -14.55
C LEU A 307 -9.75 5.41 -14.35
N GLN A 308 -10.18 6.49 -15.01
CA GLN A 308 -11.57 6.94 -14.93
C GLN A 308 -12.54 5.89 -15.51
N THR A 309 -12.20 5.24 -16.63
CA THR A 309 -13.01 4.13 -17.17
C THR A 309 -13.16 2.99 -16.15
N ILE A 310 -12.10 2.65 -15.43
CA ILE A 310 -12.13 1.61 -14.40
C ILE A 310 -12.98 2.05 -13.19
N ILE A 311 -12.84 3.29 -12.73
CA ILE A 311 -13.64 3.87 -11.64
C ILE A 311 -15.14 3.81 -11.95
N ASP A 312 -15.50 4.16 -13.19
CA ASP A 312 -16.88 4.28 -13.63
C ASP A 312 -17.54 2.92 -13.92
N GLY A 313 -16.74 1.91 -14.34
CA GLY A 313 -17.28 0.68 -14.92
C GLY A 313 -16.86 -0.64 -14.28
N CYS A 314 -15.89 -0.67 -13.35
CA CYS A 314 -15.34 -1.93 -12.85
C CYS A 314 -15.73 -2.27 -11.41
N ASN A 315 -16.18 -3.52 -11.23
CA ASN A 315 -16.37 -4.16 -9.92
C ASN A 315 -15.91 -5.63 -9.97
N ALA A 316 -14.69 -5.86 -10.43
CA ALA A 316 -14.14 -7.21 -10.59
C ALA A 316 -13.76 -7.87 -9.25
N GLY A 317 -13.69 -7.11 -8.16
CA GLY A 317 -13.29 -7.60 -6.85
C GLY A 317 -11.97 -8.38 -6.91
N PHE A 318 -11.92 -9.51 -6.20
CA PHE A 318 -10.76 -10.41 -6.19
C PHE A 318 -10.45 -11.08 -7.53
N THR A 319 -11.37 -11.09 -8.50
CA THR A 319 -11.09 -11.67 -9.82
C THR A 319 -10.00 -10.89 -10.57
N GLY A 320 -9.85 -9.60 -10.24
CA GLY A 320 -8.74 -8.74 -10.68
C GLY A 320 -9.15 -7.69 -11.69
N MET A 321 -8.45 -6.56 -11.66
CA MET A 321 -8.64 -5.43 -12.57
C MET A 321 -8.39 -5.82 -14.03
N ASP A 322 -7.63 -6.90 -14.28
CA ASP A 322 -7.43 -7.48 -15.61
C ASP A 322 -8.69 -8.12 -16.22
N LYS A 323 -9.80 -8.19 -15.46
CA LYS A 323 -11.11 -8.70 -15.88
C LYS A 323 -12.16 -7.60 -16.03
N CYS A 324 -11.81 -6.33 -15.91
CA CYS A 324 -12.74 -5.24 -16.18
C CYS A 324 -13.18 -5.26 -17.66
N PRO A 325 -14.45 -4.94 -17.97
CA PRO A 325 -15.02 -5.08 -19.32
C PRO A 325 -14.37 -4.16 -20.36
N ASP A 326 -13.81 -3.02 -19.95
CA ASP A 326 -13.13 -2.05 -20.81
C ASP A 326 -11.85 -1.55 -20.13
N ILE A 327 -10.69 -1.91 -20.70
CA ILE A 327 -9.38 -1.47 -20.21
C ILE A 327 -8.68 -0.76 -21.37
N PRO A 328 -8.81 0.58 -21.49
CA PRO A 328 -8.05 1.32 -22.49
C PRO A 328 -6.55 1.02 -22.40
N GLY A 329 -5.92 0.79 -23.56
CA GLY A 329 -4.52 0.35 -23.64
C GLY A 329 -4.29 -1.16 -23.41
N GLY A 330 -5.26 -1.87 -22.80
CA GLY A 330 -5.20 -3.30 -22.60
C GLY A 330 -4.28 -3.75 -21.46
N LEU A 331 -3.96 -5.04 -21.47
CA LEU A 331 -3.13 -5.69 -20.45
C LEU A 331 -1.65 -5.66 -20.81
N ASN A 332 -0.82 -5.71 -19.78
CA ASN A 332 0.61 -5.84 -19.86
C ASN A 332 1.07 -7.23 -19.41
N MET A 333 2.12 -7.75 -20.03
CA MET A 333 2.77 -9.02 -19.69
C MET A 333 4.22 -8.85 -19.22
N ASP A 334 4.77 -7.64 -19.28
CA ASP A 334 6.16 -7.35 -18.92
C ASP A 334 6.38 -7.44 -17.42
N THR A 335 7.52 -7.99 -17.02
CA THR A 335 7.94 -8.09 -15.62
C THR A 335 8.67 -6.85 -15.09
N CYS A 336 9.10 -5.98 -16.00
CA CYS A 336 9.77 -4.69 -15.79
C CYS A 336 10.66 -4.64 -14.54
N GLN A 337 11.91 -5.10 -14.66
CA GLN A 337 12.91 -4.96 -13.60
C GLN A 337 13.69 -3.64 -13.76
N MET A 338 13.87 -2.91 -12.67
CA MET A 338 14.59 -1.63 -12.67
C MET A 338 15.89 -1.73 -11.88
N LYS A 339 16.91 -0.99 -12.31
CA LYS A 339 18.18 -0.90 -11.58
C LYS A 339 18.01 0.03 -10.38
N SER A 340 18.46 -0.43 -9.21
CA SER A 340 18.54 0.40 -8.00
C SER A 340 19.73 1.36 -8.05
N ALA A 341 19.51 2.61 -7.69
CA ALA A 341 20.58 3.60 -7.50
C ALA A 341 21.37 3.35 -6.21
N PHE A 342 20.68 2.87 -5.17
CA PHE A 342 21.27 2.52 -3.87
C PHE A 342 20.82 1.10 -3.48
N PRO A 343 21.36 0.05 -4.13
CA PRO A 343 20.96 -1.32 -3.86
C PRO A 343 21.28 -1.72 -2.43
N ASP A 344 20.49 -2.64 -1.90
CA ASP A 344 20.80 -3.31 -0.64
C ASP A 344 22.12 -4.11 -0.74
N PRO A 345 22.79 -4.38 0.39
CA PRO A 345 24.02 -5.16 0.37
C PRO A 345 23.84 -6.53 -0.29
N SER A 346 24.82 -6.92 -1.10
CA SER A 346 24.88 -8.25 -1.70
C SER A 346 25.30 -9.29 -0.66
N GLY A 347 24.50 -10.32 -0.44
CA GLY A 347 24.79 -11.41 0.48
C GLY A 347 23.51 -12.07 0.97
N GLU A 348 23.56 -13.37 1.25
CA GLU A 348 22.42 -14.08 1.82
C GLU A 348 22.14 -13.62 3.26
N TRP A 349 23.20 -13.40 4.03
CA TRP A 349 23.17 -12.86 5.40
C TRP A 349 24.06 -11.62 5.51
N VAL A 350 23.57 -10.59 6.19
CA VAL A 350 24.26 -9.31 6.41
C VAL A 350 24.40 -9.00 7.89
N LYS A 351 25.50 -8.37 8.30
CA LYS A 351 25.76 -8.02 9.71
C LYS A 351 24.97 -6.81 10.20
N LYS A 352 24.50 -5.96 9.28
CA LYS A 352 23.77 -4.73 9.57
C LYS A 352 22.69 -4.55 8.51
N LEU A 353 21.55 -3.99 8.92
CA LEU A 353 20.53 -3.54 7.98
C LEU A 353 21.09 -2.48 7.03
N PRO A 354 20.57 -2.38 5.79
CA PRO A 354 20.86 -1.25 4.91
C PRO A 354 20.72 0.08 5.63
N GLY A 355 21.61 1.03 5.33
CA GLY A 355 21.65 2.32 6.01
C GLY A 355 22.22 2.29 7.44
N ASN A 356 22.66 1.13 7.94
CA ASN A 356 23.07 0.93 9.34
C ASN A 356 21.99 1.34 10.35
N ASN A 357 20.72 1.10 10.01
CA ASN A 357 19.59 1.47 10.85
C ASN A 357 19.68 0.75 12.22
N PRO A 358 19.61 1.49 13.35
CA PRO A 358 19.66 0.90 14.67
C PRO A 358 18.37 0.13 14.96
N LEU A 359 18.50 -0.99 15.70
CA LEU A 359 17.34 -1.76 16.13
C LEU A 359 16.59 -1.05 17.25
N SER A 360 15.26 -1.14 17.22
CA SER A 360 14.36 -0.60 18.23
C SER A 360 13.17 -1.53 18.43
N GLY A 361 12.45 -1.39 19.55
CA GLY A 361 11.28 -2.22 19.85
C GLY A 361 11.60 -3.59 20.45
N TRP A 362 10.56 -4.43 20.47
CA TRP A 362 10.55 -5.81 20.95
C TRP A 362 10.62 -6.79 19.77
N GLY A 363 11.12 -8.00 19.99
CA GLY A 363 11.51 -8.98 18.95
C GLY A 363 12.69 -9.79 19.46
N VAL A 364 13.17 -10.78 18.69
CA VAL A 364 14.29 -11.69 19.05
C VAL A 364 15.39 -11.06 19.88
#